data_AF-F2QQZ8-F1
#
_entry.id   AF-F2QQZ8-F1
#
_cell.length_a   1.000
_cell.length_b   1.000
_cell.length_c   1.000
_cell.angle_alpha   90.00
_cell.angle_beta   90.00
_cell.angle_gamma   90.00
#
_symmetry.space_group_name_H-M   'P 1'
#
loop_
_entity.id
_entity.type
_entity.pdbx_description
1 polymer ?
#
loop_
_entity_poly.entity_id
_entity_poly.type
_entity_poly.pdbx_seq_one_letter_code
_entity_poly.pdbx_strand_id
1 'polypeptide(L)'
;MSSDKDRKPSLPAQLSDEQKKINHIQSEQRRREQIRSTYDKLVDIVPDLTTKENRSELSILTKTSSYIRKLREENERLLDETKKQGIDPEAVINEINFKYDEKNATAKREEMK
;
A
#
# COMPACT_ATOMS: atom_id res chain seq x y z
N MET A 1 2.65 -47.26 -35.04
CA MET A 1 2.01 -47.84 -33.84
C MET A 1 3.15 -48.13 -32.86
N SER A 2 3.20 -47.71 -31.61
CA SER A 2 2.31 -46.98 -30.73
C SER A 2 3.24 -46.45 -29.62
N SER A 3 3.44 -45.13 -29.53
CA SER A 3 2.92 -44.33 -28.42
C SER A 3 3.58 -44.62 -27.06
N ASP A 4 4.77 -44.07 -26.80
CA ASP A 4 5.19 -43.69 -25.43
C ASP A 4 4.45 -42.38 -25.03
N LYS A 5 3.11 -42.48 -25.06
CA LYS A 5 2.19 -41.57 -24.38
C LYS A 5 2.05 -42.19 -22.99
N ASP A 6 2.65 -41.53 -21.99
CA ASP A 6 2.17 -41.45 -20.59
C ASP A 6 3.33 -41.06 -19.65
N ARG A 7 3.94 -39.90 -19.88
CA ARG A 7 4.58 -39.19 -18.76
C ARG A 7 3.45 -38.60 -17.92
N LYS A 8 2.95 -39.39 -16.96
CA LYS A 8 2.08 -38.89 -15.89
C LYS A 8 2.72 -37.60 -15.34
N PRO A 9 1.96 -36.50 -15.17
CA PRO A 9 2.49 -35.35 -14.46
C PRO A 9 2.81 -35.83 -13.04
N SER A 10 4.09 -35.83 -12.69
CA SER A 10 4.52 -36.15 -11.34
C SER A 10 3.74 -35.25 -10.39
N LEU A 11 2.93 -35.86 -9.52
CA LEU A 11 2.37 -35.19 -8.35
C LEU A 11 3.48 -34.33 -7.72
N PRO A 12 3.21 -33.08 -7.30
CA PRO A 12 4.25 -32.22 -6.74
C PRO A 12 4.94 -33.01 -5.63
N ALA A 13 6.23 -33.30 -5.85
CA ALA A 13 7.02 -34.06 -4.90
C ALA A 13 6.83 -33.39 -3.53
N GLN A 14 6.43 -34.17 -2.53
CA GLN A 14 6.29 -33.65 -1.18
C GLN A 14 7.64 -33.02 -0.81
N LEU A 15 7.63 -31.71 -0.54
CA LEU A 15 8.83 -30.95 -0.22
C LEU A 15 9.56 -31.68 0.93
N SER A 16 10.87 -31.86 0.80
CA SER A 16 11.67 -32.38 1.92
C SER A 16 11.54 -31.46 3.12
N ASP A 17 11.77 -31.98 4.33
CA ASP A 17 11.65 -31.16 5.53
C ASP A 17 12.67 -30.00 5.53
N GLU A 18 13.85 -30.20 4.92
CA GLU A 18 14.82 -29.13 4.67
C GLU A 18 14.27 -28.07 3.71
N GLN A 19 13.63 -28.49 2.60
CA GLN A 19 13.02 -27.55 1.65
C GLN A 19 11.85 -26.77 2.27
N LYS A 20 11.03 -27.41 3.11
CA LYS A 20 9.96 -26.73 3.86
C LYS A 20 10.54 -25.68 4.80
N LYS A 21 11.63 -26.00 5.50
CA LYS A 21 12.31 -25.08 6.41
C LYS A 21 12.86 -23.86 5.68
N ILE A 22 13.52 -24.06 4.53
CA ILE A 22 14.03 -22.97 3.68
C ILE A 22 12.89 -22.09 3.20
N ASN A 23 11.82 -22.70 2.65
CA ASN A 23 10.67 -21.96 2.15
C ASN A 23 9.97 -21.16 3.26
N HIS A 24 9.85 -21.70 4.45
CA HIS A 24 9.29 -21.00 5.61
C HIS A 24 10.11 -19.77 5.98
N ILE A 25 11.44 -19.91 6.07
CA ILE A 25 12.34 -18.79 6.38
C ILE A 25 12.23 -17.69 5.31
N GLN A 26 12.26 -18.06 4.04
CA GLN A 26 12.12 -17.11 2.93
C GLN A 26 10.76 -16.41 2.93
N SER A 27 9.67 -17.16 3.20
CA SER A 27 8.33 -16.60 3.29
C SER A 27 8.23 -15.58 4.43
N GLU A 28 8.76 -15.90 5.61
CA GLU A 28 8.75 -14.99 6.76
C GLU A 28 9.65 -13.77 6.54
N GLN A 29 10.81 -13.95 5.89
CA GLN A 29 11.67 -12.83 5.50
C GLN A 29 10.93 -11.88 4.57
N ARG A 30 10.31 -12.40 3.50
CA ARG A 30 9.50 -11.59 2.58
C ARG A 30 8.35 -10.89 3.29
N ARG A 31 7.66 -11.58 4.20
CA ARG A 31 6.58 -10.99 5.01
C ARG A 31 7.10 -9.81 5.82
N ARG A 32 8.26 -9.95 6.47
CA ARG A 32 8.89 -8.88 7.26
C ARG A 32 9.35 -7.71 6.40
N GLU A 33 9.92 -7.96 5.23
CA GLU A 33 10.32 -6.93 4.28
C GLU A 33 9.11 -6.13 3.78
N GLN A 34 7.99 -6.80 3.49
CA GLN A 34 6.74 -6.12 3.09
C GLN A 34 6.16 -5.24 4.21
N ILE A 35 6.15 -5.74 5.45
CA ILE A 35 5.73 -4.96 6.61
C ILE A 35 6.63 -3.73 6.76
N ARG A 36 7.95 -3.92 6.62
CA ARG A 36 8.93 -2.84 6.75
C ARG A 36 8.75 -1.77 5.69
N SER A 37 8.59 -2.17 4.43
CA SER A 37 8.30 -1.24 3.32
C SER A 37 7.02 -0.44 3.56
N THR A 38 6.01 -1.05 4.20
CA THR A 38 4.77 -0.34 4.57
C THR A 38 5.02 0.72 5.64
N TYR A 39 5.86 0.42 6.64
CA TYR A 39 6.28 1.41 7.64
C TYR A 39 7.08 2.55 7.02
N ASP A 40 7.98 2.27 6.09
CA ASP A 40 8.76 3.31 5.41
C ASP A 40 7.83 4.26 4.63
N LYS A 41 6.80 3.73 3.95
CA LYS A 41 5.75 4.56 3.32
C LYS A 41 4.99 5.44 4.32
N LEU A 42 4.71 4.93 5.52
CA LEU A 42 4.06 5.75 6.56
C LEU A 42 4.95 6.91 7.01
N VAL A 43 6.26 6.68 7.13
CA VAL A 43 7.23 7.73 7.47
C VAL A 43 7.28 8.81 6.40
N ASP A 44 7.16 8.44 5.12
CA ASP A 44 7.21 9.40 4.01
C ASP A 44 5.96 10.29 3.93
N ILE A 45 4.78 9.78 4.29
CA ILE A 45 3.50 10.50 4.13
C ILE A 45 3.05 11.28 5.37
N VAL A 46 3.52 10.92 6.56
CA VAL A 46 3.11 11.56 7.82
C VAL A 46 4.08 12.69 8.14
N PRO A 47 3.65 13.97 8.13
CA PRO A 47 4.54 15.12 8.31
C PRO A 47 5.28 15.15 9.65
N ASP A 48 4.65 14.58 10.69
CA ASP A 48 5.21 14.53 12.05
C ASP A 48 6.26 13.42 12.23
N LEU A 49 6.49 12.58 11.21
CA LEU A 49 7.52 11.54 11.20
C LEU A 49 8.77 12.01 10.47
N THR A 50 9.92 11.61 11.00
CA THR A 50 11.22 11.86 10.35
C THR A 50 11.91 10.53 10.04
N THR A 51 12.85 10.56 9.09
CA THR A 51 13.66 9.38 8.73
C THR A 51 14.43 8.78 9.90
N LYS A 52 14.68 9.55 10.98
CA LYS A 52 15.30 9.09 12.22
C LYS A 52 14.38 8.19 13.07
N GLU A 53 13.07 8.30 12.87
CA GLU A 53 12.06 7.55 13.62
C GLU A 53 11.59 6.29 12.89
N ASN A 54 12.12 6.03 11.70
CA ASN A 54 11.71 4.88 10.89
C ASN A 54 11.89 3.54 11.60
N ARG A 55 12.72 3.44 12.65
CA ARG A 55 12.93 2.19 13.41
C ARG A 55 11.96 1.98 14.57
N SER A 56 11.17 2.98 14.97
CA SER A 56 10.25 2.86 16.10
C SER A 56 8.83 2.58 15.63
N GLU A 57 8.42 1.31 15.58
CA GLU A 57 7.07 0.90 15.17
C GLU A 57 5.99 1.60 16.00
N LEU A 58 6.18 1.69 17.32
CA LEU A 58 5.26 2.38 18.21
C LEU A 58 5.12 3.87 17.86
N SER A 59 6.24 4.59 17.66
CA SER A 59 6.20 6.01 17.30
C SER A 59 5.47 6.22 15.97
N ILE A 60 5.78 5.39 14.97
CA ILE A 60 5.15 5.45 13.65
C ILE A 60 3.64 5.26 13.77
N LEU A 61 3.18 4.21 14.45
CA LEU A 61 1.75 3.94 14.60
C LEU A 61 1.03 5.03 15.39
N THR A 62 1.62 5.51 16.49
CA THR A 62 1.03 6.57 17.31
C THR A 62 0.88 7.86 16.52
N LYS A 63 1.95 8.34 15.87
CA LYS A 63 1.92 9.57 15.09
C LYS A 63 1.02 9.47 13.86
N THR A 64 1.01 8.31 13.19
CA THR A 64 0.09 8.04 12.08
C THR A 64 -1.37 8.13 12.53
N SER A 65 -1.71 7.51 13.65
CA SER A 65 -3.06 7.56 14.22
C SER A 65 -3.48 8.99 14.58
N SER A 66 -2.59 9.76 15.21
CA SER A 66 -2.81 11.19 15.48
C SER A 66 -3.01 12.00 14.20
N TYR A 67 -2.23 11.73 13.16
CA TYR A 67 -2.37 12.44 11.88
C TYR A 67 -3.69 12.13 11.18
N ILE A 68 -4.15 10.87 11.20
CA ILE A 68 -5.48 10.51 10.67
C ILE A 68 -6.60 11.28 11.38
N ARG A 69 -6.50 11.45 12.70
CA ARG A 69 -7.47 12.26 13.47
C ARG A 69 -7.45 13.73 13.02
N LYS A 70 -6.26 14.34 12.95
CA LYS A 70 -6.08 15.72 12.45
C LYS A 70 -6.68 15.91 11.05
N LEU A 71 -6.44 14.97 10.13
CA LEU A 71 -6.98 15.03 8.77
C LEU A 71 -8.51 14.97 8.74
N ARG A 72 -9.13 14.17 9.61
CA ARG A 72 -10.60 14.10 9.72
C ARG A 72 -11.19 15.40 10.25
N GLU A 73 -10.59 15.95 11.30
CA GLU A 73 -11.00 17.23 11.89
C GLU A 73 -10.87 18.38 10.88
N GLU A 74 -9.75 18.44 10.15
CA GLU A 74 -9.55 19.46 9.12
C GLU A 74 -10.51 19.28 7.93
N ASN A 75 -10.77 18.04 7.52
CA ASN A 75 -11.74 17.77 6.47
C ASN A 75 -13.15 18.24 6.87
N GLU A 76 -13.59 17.93 8.09
CA GLU A 76 -14.88 18.41 8.61
C GLU A 76 -14.94 19.95 8.62
N ARG A 77 -13.87 20.61 9.07
CA ARG A 77 -13.75 22.08 9.06
C ARG A 77 -13.89 22.66 7.65
N LEU A 78 -13.19 22.08 6.67
CA LEU A 78 -13.24 22.53 5.27
C LEU A 78 -14.60 22.28 4.62
N LEU A 79 -15.26 21.16 4.94
CA LEU A 79 -16.62 20.86 4.49
C LEU A 79 -17.64 21.88 5.03
N ASP A 80 -17.47 22.31 6.28
CA ASP A 80 -18.31 23.35 6.87
C ASP A 80 -18.05 24.73 6.27
N GLU A 81 -16.79 25.07 6.00
CA GLU A 81 -16.42 26.33 5.33
C GLU A 81 -16.96 26.40 3.90
N THR A 82 -16.86 25.33 3.12
CA THR A 82 -17.41 25.25 1.75
C THR A 82 -18.92 25.39 1.74
N LYS A 83 -19.64 24.71 2.65
CA LYS A 83 -21.09 24.88 2.82
C LYS A 83 -21.48 26.33 3.16
N LYS A 84 -20.73 27.00 4.04
CA LYS A 84 -20.96 28.42 4.37
C LYS A 84 -20.78 29.34 3.18
N GLN A 85 -19.89 28.99 2.26
CA GLN A 85 -19.66 29.72 1.01
C GLN A 85 -20.66 29.34 -0.10
N GLY A 86 -21.60 28.41 0.16
CA GLY A 86 -22.56 27.92 -0.82
C GLY A 86 -21.96 27.01 -1.89
N ILE A 87 -20.75 26.49 -1.65
CA ILE A 87 -20.05 25.56 -2.54
C ILE A 87 -20.51 24.14 -2.19
N ASP A 88 -20.94 23.36 -3.18
CA ASP A 88 -21.23 21.94 -3.01
C ASP A 88 -19.92 21.15 -2.89
N PRO A 89 -19.62 20.56 -1.72
CA PRO A 89 -18.37 19.84 -1.53
C PRO A 89 -18.25 18.59 -2.41
N GLU A 90 -19.37 17.94 -2.73
CA GLU A 90 -19.37 16.70 -3.51
C GLU A 90 -18.94 16.95 -4.95
N ALA A 91 -19.39 18.07 -5.54
CA ALA A 91 -18.96 18.50 -6.86
C ALA A 91 -17.45 18.76 -6.92
N VAL A 92 -16.90 19.44 -5.91
CA VAL A 92 -15.46 19.74 -5.83
C VAL A 92 -14.64 18.46 -5.65
N ILE A 93 -15.07 17.56 -4.76
CA ILE A 93 -14.39 16.27 -4.54
C ILE A 93 -14.35 15.45 -5.82
N ASN A 94 -15.48 15.37 -6.54
CA ASN A 94 -15.54 14.66 -7.82
C ASN A 94 -14.61 15.26 -8.87
N GLU A 95 -14.53 16.59 -8.97
CA GLU A 95 -13.60 17.26 -9.87
C GLU A 95 -12.13 16.98 -9.52
N ILE A 96 -11.79 16.99 -8.23
CA ILE A 96 -10.44 16.66 -7.75
C ILE A 96 -10.08 15.21 -8.10
N ASN A 97 -10.98 14.26 -7.82
CA ASN A 97 -10.78 12.85 -8.12
C ASN A 97 -10.57 12.61 -9.62
N PHE A 98 -11.38 13.26 -10.46
CA PHE A 98 -11.24 13.19 -11.91
C PHE A 98 -9.85 13.67 -12.37
N LYS A 99 -9.39 14.83 -11.88
CA LYS A 99 -8.05 15.37 -12.21
C LYS A 99 -6.92 14.45 -11.72
N TYR A 100 -7.09 13.85 -10.55
CA TYR A 100 -6.10 12.92 -9.98
C TYR A 100 -5.99 11.65 -10.83
N ASP A 101 -7.11 11.08 -11.25
CA ASP A 101 -7.16 9.90 -12.10
C ASP A 101 -6.56 10.18 -13.49
N GLU A 102 -6.84 11.34 -14.09
CA GLU A 102 -6.22 11.75 -15.35
C GLU A 102 -4.70 11.86 -15.22
N LYS A 103 -4.21 12.54 -14.17
CA LYS A 103 -2.76 12.68 -13.92
C LYS A 103 -2.07 11.33 -13.74
N ASN A 104 -2.71 10.38 -13.06
CA ASN A 104 -2.15 9.05 -12.88
C ASN A 104 -2.19 8.21 -14.17
N ALA A 105 -3.22 8.39 -15.00
CA ALA A 105 -3.32 7.75 -16.29
C ALA A 105 -2.25 8.27 -17.27
N THR A 106 -1.94 9.56 -17.24
CA THR A 106 -0.86 10.15 -18.06
C THR A 106 0.52 9.71 -17.57
N ALA A 107 0.79 9.74 -16.27
CA ALA A 107 2.06 9.28 -15.69
C ALA A 107 2.36 7.82 -16.07
N LYS A 108 1.37 6.92 -15.96
CA LYS A 108 1.52 5.52 -16.38
C LYS A 108 1.81 5.35 -17.88
N ARG A 109 1.29 6.25 -18.74
CA ARG A 109 1.55 6.23 -20.19
C ARG A 109 2.95 6.71 -20.53
N GLU A 110 3.53 7.61 -19.73
CA GLU A 110 4.89 8.10 -19.91
C GLU A 110 5.94 7.09 -19.43
N GLU A 111 5.68 6.37 -18.33
CA GLU A 111 6.57 5.30 -17.82
C GLU A 111 6.64 4.06 -18.74
N MET A 112 5.67 3.88 -19.66
CA MET A 112 5.62 2.77 -20.62
C MET A 112 6.26 3.08 -21.98
N LYS A 113 6.78 4.28 -22.19
CA LYS A 113 7.53 4.68 -23.40
C LYS A 113 9.02 4.68 -23.15
#